data_AF-A0A5J4Q5F8-F1
#
_entry.id   AF-A0A5J4Q5F8-F1
#
_cell.length_a   1.000
_cell.length_b   1.000
_cell.length_c   1.000
_cell.angle_alpha   90.00
_cell.angle_beta   90.00
_cell.angle_gamma   90.00
#
_symmetry.space_group_name_H-M   'P 1'
#
loop_
_entity.id
_entity.type
_entity.pdbx_description
1 polymer ?
#
loop_
_entity_poly.entity_id
_entity_poly.type
_entity_poly.pdbx_seq_one_letter_code
_entity_poly.pdbx_strand_id
1 'polypeptide(L)'
;MEIIKYPHREQWKDILKRPVLQTESLFETVQTIINRVKTEGDKAVLAYEAEFDKVQLRFLSVTPEEWEEAESKIDIELKNALQLAKKNIEIFHAAQRFEGKKIETMEGVTCWQKAVAIEKVGLYVPGGTAPLFSTVLMLAVPAKIAGCKEIILCTPPNREGKIHPAILYVARLAGVSKIFKAGGVQAIAAMAYGTESIPKVYKIFGPGNQYVTAAKQLVGLRDVAIDM
;
A
#
# COMPACT_ATOMS: atom_id res chain seq x y z
N MET A 1 27.67 -3.46 -14.89
CA MET A 1 26.66 -3.09 -15.90
C MET A 1 27.10 -3.72 -17.21
N GLU A 2 26.29 -4.60 -17.78
CA GLU A 2 26.59 -5.25 -19.06
C GLU A 2 26.07 -4.37 -20.20
N ILE A 3 26.90 -4.15 -21.23
CA ILE A 3 26.53 -3.35 -22.41
C ILE A 3 26.34 -4.31 -23.57
N ILE A 4 25.10 -4.42 -24.05
CA ILE A 4 24.75 -5.27 -25.19
C ILE A 4 24.55 -4.38 -26.41
N LYS A 5 25.49 -4.42 -27.36
CA LYS A 5 25.46 -3.58 -28.57
C LYS A 5 24.82 -4.34 -29.72
N TYR A 6 23.77 -3.75 -30.30
CA TYR A 6 23.06 -4.26 -31.48
C TYR A 6 22.70 -5.77 -31.39
N PRO A 7 22.04 -6.24 -30.31
CA PRO A 7 21.70 -7.66 -30.18
C PRO A 7 20.77 -8.10 -31.30
N HIS A 8 20.97 -9.33 -31.78
CA HIS A 8 20.05 -9.96 -32.70
C HIS A 8 18.66 -10.07 -32.06
N ARG A 9 17.59 -9.94 -32.85
CA ARG A 9 16.20 -9.98 -32.35
C ARG A 9 15.88 -11.25 -31.54
N GLU A 10 16.54 -12.35 -31.87
CA GLU A 10 16.43 -13.63 -31.16
C GLU A 10 16.84 -13.53 -29.68
N GLN A 11 17.82 -12.66 -29.37
CA GLN A 11 18.35 -12.47 -28.02
C GLN A 11 17.46 -11.55 -27.17
N TRP A 12 16.55 -10.78 -27.78
CA TRP A 12 15.74 -9.78 -27.07
C TRP A 12 14.88 -10.41 -25.98
N LYS A 13 14.34 -11.62 -26.22
CA LYS A 13 13.52 -12.32 -25.23
C LYS A 13 14.31 -12.60 -23.94
N ASP A 14 15.57 -12.97 -24.06
CA ASP A 14 16.42 -13.26 -22.90
C ASP A 14 16.90 -11.99 -22.22
N ILE A 15 17.26 -10.96 -22.99
CA ILE A 15 17.70 -9.65 -22.47
C ILE A 15 16.59 -8.95 -21.68
N LEU A 16 15.33 -9.09 -22.11
CA LEU A 16 14.18 -8.47 -21.46
C LEU A 16 13.68 -9.26 -20.23
N LYS A 17 14.24 -10.44 -19.93
CA LYS A 17 13.86 -11.19 -18.73
C LYS A 17 14.24 -10.40 -17.48
N ARG A 18 13.25 -10.20 -16.62
CA ARG A 18 13.52 -9.76 -15.25
C ARG A 18 14.19 -10.90 -14.48
N PRO A 19 15.08 -10.61 -13.52
CA PRO A 19 15.57 -11.62 -12.58
C PRO A 19 14.42 -11.99 -11.63
N VAL A 20 13.57 -12.93 -12.05
CA VAL A 20 12.45 -13.44 -11.25
C VAL A 20 12.87 -14.78 -10.66
N LEU A 21 12.76 -14.93 -9.34
CA LEU A 21 12.94 -16.22 -8.66
C LEU A 21 11.76 -17.14 -9.00
N GLN A 22 11.98 -18.47 -8.95
CA GLN A 22 10.95 -19.48 -9.26
C GLN A 22 9.66 -19.21 -8.48
N THR A 23 8.55 -19.08 -9.21
CA THR A 23 7.30 -18.48 -8.71
C THR A 23 6.35 -19.50 -8.09
N GLU A 24 6.48 -20.79 -8.40
CA GLU A 24 5.53 -21.82 -7.95
C GLU A 24 5.62 -22.08 -6.44
N SER A 25 6.84 -22.28 -5.91
CA SER A 25 7.05 -22.46 -4.46
C SER A 25 6.71 -21.21 -3.63
N LEU A 26 6.77 -20.03 -4.27
CA LEU A 26 6.38 -18.76 -3.67
C LEU A 26 4.86 -18.72 -3.37
N PHE A 27 4.02 -19.12 -4.32
CA PHE A 27 2.57 -19.06 -4.16
C PHE A 27 2.04 -19.96 -3.05
N GLU A 28 2.58 -21.17 -2.90
CA GLU A 28 2.19 -22.09 -1.82
C GLU A 28 2.52 -21.52 -0.44
N THR A 29 3.71 -20.94 -0.30
CA THR A 29 4.16 -20.28 0.93
C THR A 29 3.23 -19.10 1.28
N VAL A 30 2.97 -18.24 0.29
CA VAL A 30 2.09 -17.06 0.45
C VAL A 30 0.66 -17.49 0.79
N GLN A 31 0.13 -18.51 0.13
CA GLN A 31 -1.22 -19.02 0.39
C GLN A 31 -1.35 -19.56 1.82
N THR A 32 -0.32 -20.22 2.33
CA THR A 32 -0.28 -20.72 3.72
C THR A 32 -0.38 -19.57 4.72
N ILE A 33 0.41 -18.51 4.52
CA ILE A 33 0.38 -17.31 5.38
C ILE A 33 -1.00 -16.65 5.32
N ILE A 34 -1.56 -16.49 4.11
CA ILE A 34 -2.90 -15.92 3.90
C ILE A 34 -3.96 -16.70 4.67
N ASN A 35 -3.98 -18.03 4.54
CA ASN A 35 -4.97 -18.89 5.20
C ASN A 35 -4.87 -18.80 6.72
N ARG A 36 -3.65 -18.70 7.23
CA ARG A 36 -3.41 -18.53 8.67
C ARG A 36 -3.93 -17.19 9.18
N VAL A 37 -3.67 -16.09 8.48
CA VAL A 37 -4.21 -14.77 8.86
C VAL A 37 -5.74 -14.76 8.77
N LYS A 38 -6.32 -15.41 7.78
CA LYS A 38 -7.78 -15.53 7.63
C LYS A 38 -8.45 -16.29 8.78
N THR A 39 -7.74 -17.23 9.41
CA THR A 39 -8.27 -18.10 10.47
C THR A 39 -7.93 -17.61 11.87
N GLU A 40 -6.74 -17.05 12.07
CA GLU A 40 -6.22 -16.64 13.37
C GLU A 40 -6.19 -15.11 13.59
N GLY A 41 -6.51 -14.30 12.58
CA GLY A 41 -6.58 -12.84 12.72
C GLY A 41 -5.26 -12.20 13.18
N ASP A 42 -5.35 -11.26 14.13
CA ASP A 42 -4.22 -10.52 14.69
C ASP A 42 -3.15 -11.44 15.27
N LYS A 43 -3.52 -12.59 15.83
CA LYS A 43 -2.58 -13.55 16.40
C LYS A 43 -1.57 -14.03 15.35
N ALA A 44 -2.03 -14.33 14.13
CA ALA A 44 -1.14 -14.72 13.04
C ALA A 44 -0.28 -13.55 12.56
N VAL A 45 -0.85 -12.35 12.44
CA VAL A 45 -0.08 -11.16 12.03
C VAL A 45 1.06 -10.90 13.01
N LEU A 46 0.78 -10.86 14.31
CA LEU A 46 1.78 -10.67 15.37
C LEU A 46 2.85 -11.75 15.36
N ALA A 47 2.48 -13.01 15.11
CA ALA A 47 3.43 -14.11 14.99
C ALA A 47 4.38 -13.92 13.80
N TYR A 48 3.88 -13.46 12.65
CA TYR A 48 4.69 -13.21 11.46
C TYR A 48 5.58 -11.96 11.58
N GLU A 49 5.14 -10.91 12.29
CA GLU A 49 6.03 -9.78 12.63
C GLU A 49 7.19 -10.22 13.55
N ALA A 50 6.92 -11.13 14.50
CA ALA A 50 7.97 -11.71 15.33
C ALA A 50 8.93 -12.61 14.52
N GLU A 51 8.40 -13.35 13.56
CA GLU A 51 9.18 -14.25 12.72
C GLU A 51 10.04 -13.52 11.68
N PHE A 52 9.46 -12.59 10.92
CA PHE A 52 10.11 -11.97 9.76
C PHE A 52 10.79 -10.64 10.11
N ASP A 53 10.10 -9.77 10.86
CA ASP A 53 10.59 -8.44 11.25
C ASP A 53 11.34 -8.46 12.60
N LYS A 54 11.38 -9.62 13.27
CA LYS A 54 12.12 -9.90 14.51
C LYS A 54 11.70 -9.00 15.66
N VAL A 55 10.40 -8.70 15.75
CA VAL A 55 9.84 -7.83 16.78
C VAL A 55 8.60 -8.43 17.44
N GLN A 56 8.54 -8.37 18.77
CA GLN A 56 7.33 -8.73 19.50
C GLN A 56 6.49 -7.48 19.74
N LEU A 57 5.36 -7.40 19.04
CA LEU A 57 4.39 -6.32 19.21
C LEU A 57 3.30 -6.76 20.19
N ARG A 58 2.81 -5.81 20.99
CA ARG A 58 1.61 -6.00 21.80
C ARG A 58 0.33 -5.60 21.05
N PHE A 59 0.44 -4.59 20.21
CA PHE A 59 -0.66 -4.05 19.40
C PHE A 59 -0.15 -3.70 18.00
N LEU A 60 -0.98 -3.92 16.99
CA LEU A 60 -0.67 -3.58 15.60
C LEU A 60 -0.91 -2.09 15.32
N SER A 61 -1.89 -1.46 15.96
CA SER A 61 -2.22 -0.05 15.72
C SER A 61 -1.13 0.89 16.23
N VAL A 62 -0.79 1.91 15.44
CA VAL A 62 0.02 3.04 15.91
C VAL A 62 -0.79 3.87 16.91
N THR A 63 -0.21 4.17 18.07
CA THR A 63 -0.91 4.92 19.14
C THR A 63 -0.83 6.43 18.90
N PRO A 64 -1.76 7.25 19.47
CA PRO A 64 -1.69 8.70 19.37
C PRO A 64 -0.34 9.28 19.80
N GLU A 65 0.28 8.73 20.83
CA GLU A 65 1.58 9.17 21.36
C GLU A 65 2.71 8.97 20.34
N GLU A 66 2.66 7.88 19.57
CA GLU A 66 3.65 7.62 18.51
C GLU A 66 3.56 8.64 17.37
N TRP A 67 2.36 9.17 17.09
CA TRP A 67 2.21 10.23 16.11
C TRP A 67 2.80 11.55 16.60
N GLU A 68 2.54 11.93 17.84
CA GLU A 68 3.10 13.15 18.43
C GLU A 68 4.63 13.07 18.56
N GLU A 69 5.15 11.92 18.98
CA GLU A 69 6.58 11.65 19.01
C GLU A 69 7.19 11.83 17.60
N ALA A 70 6.56 11.29 16.56
CA ALA A 70 7.06 11.37 15.20
C ALA A 70 7.15 12.80 14.67
N GLU A 71 6.17 13.65 14.98
CA GLU A 71 6.14 15.04 14.50
C GLU A 71 7.30 15.88 15.07
N SER A 72 7.71 15.60 16.31
CA SER A 72 8.86 16.26 16.95
C SER A 72 10.22 15.82 16.40
N LYS A 73 10.27 14.65 15.73
CA LYS A 73 11.52 14.01 15.27
C LYS A 73 11.92 14.35 13.84
N ILE A 74 11.14 15.17 13.14
CA ILE A 74 11.43 15.57 11.77
C ILE A 74 11.84 17.03 11.76
N ASP A 75 13.02 17.30 11.18
CA ASP A 75 13.51 18.65 11.00
C ASP A 75 12.62 19.47 10.06
N ILE A 76 12.75 20.79 10.16
CA ILE A 76 11.92 21.73 9.39
C ILE A 76 12.19 21.65 7.88
N GLU A 77 13.43 21.33 7.48
CA GLU A 77 13.82 21.25 6.07
C GLU A 77 13.10 20.08 5.37
N LEU A 78 13.10 18.91 6.00
CA LEU A 78 12.39 17.73 5.53
C LEU A 78 10.88 17.94 5.56
N LYS A 79 10.32 18.59 6.59
CA LYS A 79 8.89 18.98 6.60
C LYS A 79 8.53 19.84 5.39
N ASN A 80 9.33 20.86 5.08
CA ASN A 80 9.11 21.74 3.93
C ASN A 80 9.21 20.97 2.60
N ALA A 81 10.21 20.10 2.45
CA ALA A 81 10.36 19.27 1.27
C ALA A 81 9.16 18.33 1.06
N LEU A 82 8.64 17.71 2.13
CA LEU A 82 7.49 16.82 2.09
C LEU A 82 6.20 17.57 1.75
N GLN A 83 6.00 18.77 2.27
CA GLN A 83 4.85 19.62 1.93
C GLN A 83 4.89 20.06 0.47
N LEU A 84 6.08 20.42 -0.05
CA LEU A 84 6.26 20.75 -1.45
C LEU A 84 5.93 19.55 -2.36
N ALA A 85 6.45 18.37 -2.02
CA ALA A 85 6.14 17.15 -2.76
C ALA A 85 4.64 16.84 -2.75
N LYS A 86 4.00 16.91 -1.57
CA LYS A 86 2.56 16.71 -1.41
C LYS A 86 1.75 17.68 -2.29
N LYS A 87 2.11 18.97 -2.28
CA LYS A 87 1.46 20.01 -3.10
C LYS A 87 1.55 19.68 -4.59
N ASN A 88 2.73 19.31 -5.08
CA ASN A 88 2.92 19.00 -6.51
C ASN A 88 2.12 17.75 -6.93
N ILE A 89 2.14 16.70 -6.09
CA ILE A 89 1.35 15.47 -6.32
C ILE A 89 -0.14 15.78 -6.31
N GLU A 90 -0.60 16.62 -5.38
CA GLU A 90 -1.99 17.04 -5.24
C GLU A 90 -2.47 17.83 -6.48
N ILE A 91 -1.67 18.79 -6.97
CA ILE A 91 -1.96 19.53 -8.20
C ILE A 91 -2.15 18.58 -9.38
N PHE A 92 -1.22 17.64 -9.58
CA PHE A 92 -1.27 16.72 -10.71
C PHE A 92 -2.47 15.78 -10.67
N HIS A 93 -2.76 15.18 -9.51
CA HIS A 93 -3.87 14.24 -9.39
C HIS A 93 -5.24 14.94 -9.34
N ALA A 94 -5.33 16.15 -8.79
CA ALA A 94 -6.57 16.93 -8.78
C ALA A 94 -7.01 17.33 -10.20
N ALA A 95 -6.05 17.59 -11.10
CA ALA A 95 -6.32 17.89 -12.50
C ALA A 95 -6.96 16.71 -13.27
N GLN A 96 -6.90 15.48 -12.73
CA GLN A 96 -7.49 14.27 -13.33
C GLN A 96 -8.92 14.00 -12.86
N ARG A 97 -9.50 14.87 -12.03
CA ARG A 97 -10.85 14.67 -11.49
C ARG A 97 -11.87 14.54 -12.62
N PHE A 98 -12.61 13.43 -12.60
CA PHE A 98 -13.65 13.16 -13.59
C PHE A 98 -14.89 14.02 -13.35
N GLU A 99 -15.32 14.74 -14.39
CA GLU A 99 -16.59 15.46 -14.43
C GLU A 99 -17.55 14.78 -15.42
N GLY A 100 -18.62 14.20 -14.89
CA GLY A 100 -19.59 13.45 -15.69
C GLY A 100 -20.41 14.36 -16.60
N LYS A 101 -20.41 14.08 -17.91
CA LYS A 101 -21.25 14.76 -18.88
C LYS A 101 -22.53 13.97 -19.18
N LYS A 102 -23.68 14.63 -19.16
CA LYS A 102 -24.95 14.06 -19.62
C LYS A 102 -25.03 14.15 -21.14
N ILE A 103 -25.43 13.06 -21.78
CA ILE A 103 -25.55 12.94 -23.22
C ILE A 103 -26.92 12.32 -23.52
N GLU A 104 -27.72 13.02 -24.32
CA GLU A 104 -28.93 12.45 -24.90
C GLU A 104 -28.53 11.62 -26.12
N THR A 105 -28.78 10.31 -26.05
CA THR A 105 -28.35 9.35 -27.08
C THR A 105 -29.41 9.14 -28.16
N MET A 106 -30.67 9.34 -27.77
CA MET A 106 -31.86 9.46 -28.62
C MET A 106 -32.91 10.25 -27.83
N GLU A 107 -33.95 10.72 -28.52
CA GLU A 107 -35.02 11.52 -27.90
C GLU A 107 -35.55 10.88 -26.61
N GLY A 108 -35.42 11.60 -25.49
CA GLY A 108 -35.86 11.17 -24.16
C GLY A 108 -34.90 10.25 -23.41
N VAL A 109 -33.76 9.83 -23.98
CA VAL A 109 -32.82 8.88 -23.35
C VAL A 109 -31.48 9.55 -23.05
N THR A 110 -31.26 9.89 -21.77
CA THR A 110 -30.02 10.48 -21.27
C THR A 110 -29.11 9.45 -20.59
N CYS A 111 -27.87 9.35 -21.07
CA CYS A 111 -26.80 8.56 -20.47
C CYS A 111 -25.74 9.47 -19.84
N TRP A 112 -25.13 9.03 -18.73
CA TRP A 112 -24.04 9.75 -18.06
C TRP A 112 -23.27 8.81 -17.12
N GLN A 113 -22.13 9.29 -16.63
CA GLN A 113 -21.28 8.57 -15.68
C GLN A 113 -21.03 9.42 -14.44
N LYS A 114 -20.85 8.75 -13.29
CA LYS A 114 -20.46 9.38 -12.02
C LYS A 114 -19.25 8.64 -11.46
N ALA A 115 -18.19 9.37 -11.13
CA ALA A 115 -17.12 8.82 -10.31
C ALA A 115 -17.58 8.75 -8.83
N VAL A 116 -17.40 7.59 -8.21
CA VAL A 116 -17.68 7.36 -6.79
C VAL A 116 -16.42 6.75 -6.18
N ALA A 117 -15.95 7.31 -5.07
CA ALA A 117 -14.79 6.78 -4.36
C ALA A 117 -15.06 5.37 -3.82
N ILE A 118 -14.01 4.56 -3.83
CA ILE A 118 -13.95 3.34 -3.04
C ILE A 118 -13.93 3.76 -1.57
N GLU A 119 -14.86 3.26 -0.77
CA GLU A 119 -15.05 3.75 0.59
C GLU A 119 -13.84 3.47 1.50
N LYS A 120 -13.28 2.26 1.42
CA LYS A 120 -12.15 1.80 2.24
C LYS A 120 -11.03 1.27 1.36
N VAL A 121 -9.84 1.85 1.48
CA VAL A 121 -8.65 1.47 0.70
C VAL A 121 -7.49 1.13 1.63
N GLY A 122 -6.74 0.10 1.27
CA GLY A 122 -5.52 -0.34 1.97
C GLY A 122 -4.29 0.09 1.20
N LEU A 123 -3.32 0.70 1.88
CA LEU A 123 -2.07 1.19 1.33
C LEU A 123 -0.94 0.39 1.98
N TYR A 124 -0.25 -0.45 1.21
CA TYR A 124 0.96 -1.10 1.65
C TYR A 124 2.17 -0.21 1.34
N VAL A 125 2.94 0.11 2.37
CA VAL A 125 4.18 0.87 2.25
C VAL A 125 5.33 -0.02 2.72
N PRO A 126 6.28 -0.38 1.85
CA PRO A 126 7.43 -1.17 2.26
C PRO A 126 8.25 -0.44 3.32
N GLY A 127 8.69 -1.18 4.33
CA GLY A 127 9.79 -0.77 5.20
C GLY A 127 11.09 -1.47 4.83
N GLY A 128 12.07 -1.39 5.73
CA GLY A 128 13.42 -1.94 5.54
C GLY A 128 14.50 -0.92 5.90
N THR A 129 15.63 -0.97 5.19
CA THR A 129 16.79 -0.10 5.43
C THR A 129 16.55 1.37 5.10
N ALA A 130 15.61 1.67 4.20
CA ALA A 130 15.24 3.04 3.84
C ALA A 130 13.72 3.26 3.95
N PRO A 131 13.26 4.30 4.66
CA PRO A 131 11.84 4.60 4.79
C PRO A 131 11.27 5.18 3.48
N LEU A 132 10.32 4.50 2.85
CA LEU A 132 9.70 4.95 1.60
C LEU A 132 8.52 5.91 1.84
N PHE A 133 8.73 6.98 2.60
CA PHE A 133 7.69 7.97 2.90
C PHE A 133 7.13 8.69 1.65
N SER A 134 7.88 8.72 0.53
CA SER A 134 7.35 9.20 -0.76
C SER A 134 6.21 8.34 -1.30
N THR A 135 6.23 7.02 -1.04
CA THR A 135 5.16 6.10 -1.45
C THR A 135 3.86 6.42 -0.72
N VAL A 136 3.94 6.86 0.54
CA VAL A 136 2.77 7.31 1.31
C VAL A 136 2.07 8.45 0.56
N LEU A 137 2.81 9.47 0.09
CA LEU A 137 2.24 10.57 -0.68
C LEU A 137 1.58 10.09 -1.98
N MET A 138 2.29 9.25 -2.73
CA MET A 138 1.82 8.76 -4.03
C MET A 138 0.54 7.93 -3.93
N LEU A 139 0.28 7.29 -2.78
CA LEU A 139 -0.91 6.47 -2.57
C LEU A 139 -2.04 7.24 -1.86
N ALA A 140 -1.72 7.95 -0.77
CA ALA A 140 -2.73 8.56 0.08
C ALA A 140 -3.30 9.87 -0.50
N VAL A 141 -2.50 10.68 -1.20
CA VAL A 141 -2.97 11.93 -1.81
C VAL A 141 -4.09 11.68 -2.84
N PRO A 142 -3.93 10.79 -3.84
CA PRO A 142 -5.03 10.50 -4.77
C PRO A 142 -6.23 9.82 -4.08
N ALA A 143 -6.00 8.97 -3.07
CA ALA A 143 -7.10 8.38 -2.29
C ALA A 143 -7.94 9.46 -1.58
N LYS A 144 -7.28 10.48 -1.02
CA LYS A 144 -7.94 11.62 -0.38
C LYS A 144 -8.71 12.48 -1.38
N ILE A 145 -8.11 12.77 -2.54
CA ILE A 145 -8.75 13.54 -3.64
C ILE A 145 -9.99 12.82 -4.16
N ALA A 146 -9.92 11.50 -4.34
CA ALA A 146 -11.04 10.68 -4.78
C ALA A 146 -12.22 10.75 -3.78
N GLY A 147 -11.92 10.93 -2.49
CA GLY A 147 -12.93 10.97 -1.42
C GLY A 147 -13.09 9.63 -0.69
N CYS A 148 -12.04 8.80 -0.65
CA CYS A 148 -12.06 7.57 0.16
C CYS A 148 -12.26 7.93 1.63
N LYS A 149 -13.17 7.25 2.33
CA LYS A 149 -13.53 7.58 3.72
C LYS A 149 -12.53 7.03 4.72
N GLU A 150 -12.11 5.78 4.52
CA GLU A 150 -11.08 5.14 5.34
C GLU A 150 -9.88 4.78 4.48
N ILE A 151 -8.74 5.39 4.82
CA ILE A 151 -7.45 5.11 4.21
C ILE A 151 -6.62 4.40 5.26
N ILE A 152 -6.41 3.10 5.05
CA ILE A 152 -5.72 2.22 5.98
C ILE A 152 -4.30 2.01 5.45
N LEU A 153 -3.29 2.24 6.29
CA LEU A 153 -1.90 2.04 5.89
C LEU A 153 -1.26 0.92 6.71
N CYS A 154 -0.65 -0.05 6.03
CA CYS A 154 0.19 -1.06 6.67
C CYS A 154 1.64 -0.84 6.24
N THR A 155 2.53 -0.84 7.23
CA THR A 155 3.99 -0.79 7.02
C THR A 155 4.66 -1.64 8.11
N PRO A 156 5.71 -2.40 7.79
CA PRO A 156 6.44 -3.13 8.82
C PRO A 156 7.12 -2.13 9.77
N PRO A 157 7.19 -2.45 11.07
CA PRO A 157 7.96 -1.68 12.04
C PRO A 157 9.47 -1.95 11.91
N ASN A 158 10.27 -1.14 12.60
CA ASN A 158 11.67 -1.45 12.85
C ASN A 158 11.82 -2.50 13.97
N ARG A 159 13.07 -2.88 14.29
CA ARG A 159 13.40 -3.84 15.36
C ARG A 159 12.95 -3.40 16.77
N GLU A 160 12.68 -2.11 16.96
CA GLU A 160 12.16 -1.54 18.22
C GLU A 160 10.62 -1.51 18.25
N GLY A 161 9.95 -1.97 17.19
CA GLY A 161 8.49 -1.95 17.09
C GLY A 161 7.91 -0.58 16.74
N LYS A 162 8.73 0.35 16.24
CA LYS A 162 8.34 1.70 15.83
C LYS A 162 8.28 1.85 14.32
N ILE A 163 7.36 2.69 13.86
CA ILE A 163 7.34 3.15 12.46
C ILE A 163 8.27 4.35 12.31
N HIS A 164 8.91 4.48 11.15
CA HIS A 164 9.77 5.62 10.87
C HIS A 164 8.99 6.95 11.00
N PRO A 165 9.49 7.96 11.72
CA PRO A 165 8.77 9.23 11.95
C PRO A 165 8.24 9.89 10.68
N ALA A 166 9.05 9.92 9.62
CA ALA A 166 8.64 10.48 8.33
C ALA A 166 7.43 9.78 7.69
N ILE A 167 7.24 8.47 7.89
CA ILE A 167 6.05 7.77 7.39
C ILE A 167 4.81 8.25 8.14
N LEU A 168 4.90 8.36 9.47
CA LEU A 168 3.81 8.85 10.31
C LEU A 168 3.45 10.29 9.95
N TYR A 169 4.42 11.21 9.94
CA TYR A 169 4.15 12.61 9.57
C TYR A 169 3.47 12.75 8.20
N VAL A 170 3.99 12.07 7.19
CA VAL A 170 3.43 12.13 5.83
C VAL A 170 2.04 11.51 5.75
N ALA A 171 1.79 10.43 6.48
CA ALA A 171 0.49 9.81 6.54
C ALA A 171 -0.57 10.76 7.13
N ARG A 172 -0.22 11.52 8.18
CA ARG A 172 -1.09 12.56 8.76
C ARG A 172 -1.35 13.66 7.73
N LEU A 173 -0.28 14.16 7.12
CA LEU A 173 -0.34 15.21 6.09
C LEU A 173 -1.19 14.82 4.88
N ALA A 174 -1.16 13.55 4.47
CA ALA A 174 -1.89 13.03 3.31
C ALA A 174 -3.31 12.53 3.64
N GLY A 175 -3.71 12.54 4.92
CA GLY A 175 -5.06 12.19 5.35
C GLY A 175 -5.32 10.69 5.53
N VAL A 176 -4.29 9.89 5.84
CA VAL A 176 -4.42 8.49 6.26
C VAL A 176 -5.23 8.42 7.56
N SER A 177 -6.18 7.48 7.63
CA SER A 177 -7.10 7.36 8.76
C SER A 177 -6.51 6.54 9.91
N LYS A 178 -5.88 5.40 9.59
CA LYS A 178 -5.30 4.46 10.57
C LYS A 178 -4.02 3.85 10.01
N ILE A 179 -3.05 3.61 10.89
CA ILE A 179 -1.78 2.95 10.54
C ILE A 179 -1.61 1.70 11.40
N PHE A 180 -1.17 0.63 10.76
CA PHE A 180 -0.86 -0.64 11.40
C PHE A 180 0.58 -1.09 11.11
N LYS A 181 1.23 -1.59 12.16
CA LYS A 181 2.59 -2.14 12.19
C LYS A 181 2.55 -3.58 11.66
N ALA A 182 2.44 -3.71 10.35
CA ALA A 182 2.36 -4.99 9.67
C ALA A 182 3.03 -4.91 8.29
N GLY A 183 3.90 -5.88 8.00
CA GLY A 183 4.60 -6.04 6.72
C GLY A 183 4.14 -7.24 5.89
N GLY A 184 4.77 -7.42 4.75
CA GLY A 184 4.77 -8.68 4.01
C GLY A 184 3.39 -9.21 3.59
N VAL A 185 3.29 -10.53 3.53
CA VAL A 185 2.06 -11.24 3.12
C VAL A 185 0.96 -11.07 4.16
N GLN A 186 1.33 -11.08 5.43
CA GLN A 186 0.41 -10.96 6.56
C GLN A 186 -0.34 -9.62 6.57
N ALA A 187 0.31 -8.51 6.19
CA ALA A 187 -0.35 -7.22 6.04
C ALA A 187 -1.37 -7.20 4.90
N ILE A 188 -1.02 -7.79 3.74
CA ILE A 188 -1.93 -7.88 2.59
C ILE A 188 -3.14 -8.74 2.95
N ALA A 189 -2.92 -9.89 3.59
CA ALA A 189 -3.99 -10.76 4.07
C ALA A 189 -4.88 -10.05 5.09
N ALA A 190 -4.31 -9.34 6.07
CA ALA A 190 -5.06 -8.61 7.08
C ALA A 190 -5.95 -7.51 6.47
N MET A 191 -5.46 -6.76 5.47
CA MET A 191 -6.28 -5.78 4.77
C MET A 191 -7.36 -6.44 3.90
N ALA A 192 -7.06 -7.57 3.25
CA ALA A 192 -8.00 -8.26 2.36
C ALA A 192 -9.16 -8.93 3.10
N TYR A 193 -8.89 -9.54 4.26
CA TYR A 193 -9.88 -10.32 5.02
C TYR A 193 -10.40 -9.60 6.26
N GLY A 194 -9.67 -8.62 6.76
CA GLY A 194 -9.89 -8.02 8.07
C GLY A 194 -9.38 -8.91 9.21
N THR A 195 -9.04 -8.27 10.32
CA THR A 195 -8.72 -8.89 11.60
C THR A 195 -9.44 -8.13 12.71
N GLU A 196 -9.19 -8.49 13.98
CA GLU A 196 -9.73 -7.80 15.14
C GLU A 196 -9.30 -6.31 15.16
N SER A 197 -8.06 -6.01 14.77
CA SER A 197 -7.54 -4.65 14.71
C SER A 197 -7.60 -4.02 13.32
N ILE A 198 -7.27 -4.77 12.25
CA ILE A 198 -7.11 -4.24 10.90
C ILE A 198 -8.44 -4.38 10.14
N PRO A 199 -9.10 -3.29 9.74
CA PRO A 199 -10.38 -3.39 9.04
C PRO A 199 -10.18 -3.93 7.61
N LYS A 200 -11.13 -4.78 7.17
CA LYS A 200 -11.20 -5.20 5.77
C LYS A 200 -11.40 -4.00 4.84
N VAL A 201 -10.58 -3.90 3.80
CA VAL A 201 -10.66 -2.87 2.74
C VAL A 201 -11.26 -3.42 1.45
N TYR A 202 -11.62 -2.54 0.53
CA TYR A 202 -12.23 -2.92 -0.76
C TYR A 202 -11.23 -2.91 -1.93
N LYS A 203 -10.10 -2.21 -1.77
CA LYS A 203 -9.00 -2.23 -2.72
C LYS A 203 -7.66 -2.03 -2.01
N ILE A 204 -6.65 -2.80 -2.41
CA ILE A 204 -5.28 -2.72 -1.88
C ILE A 204 -4.35 -2.11 -2.93
N PHE A 205 -3.51 -1.18 -2.50
CA PHE A 205 -2.54 -0.48 -3.32
C PHE A 205 -1.14 -0.61 -2.72
N GLY A 206 -0.14 -0.40 -3.57
CA GLY A 206 1.23 -0.17 -3.14
C GLY A 206 2.21 -1.21 -3.67
N PRO A 207 3.48 -0.81 -3.86
CA PRO A 207 4.54 -1.68 -4.31
C PRO A 207 5.00 -2.59 -3.17
N GLY A 208 5.64 -3.71 -3.51
CA GLY A 208 6.28 -4.56 -2.52
C GLY A 208 7.24 -5.54 -3.17
N ASN A 209 7.88 -6.37 -2.34
CA ASN A 209 8.70 -7.45 -2.84
C ASN A 209 7.82 -8.53 -3.54
N GLN A 210 8.46 -9.58 -4.05
CA GLN A 210 7.77 -10.68 -4.72
C GLN A 210 6.69 -11.36 -3.85
N TYR A 211 6.89 -11.47 -2.54
CA TYR A 211 5.92 -12.07 -1.61
C TYR A 211 4.67 -11.21 -1.49
N VAL A 212 4.83 -9.89 -1.33
CA VAL A 212 3.73 -8.92 -1.30
C VAL A 212 2.98 -8.92 -2.64
N THR A 213 3.72 -8.98 -3.74
CA THR A 213 3.12 -9.03 -5.09
C THR A 213 2.31 -10.31 -5.29
N ALA A 214 2.87 -11.48 -4.94
CA ALA A 214 2.16 -12.75 -5.00
C ALA A 214 0.94 -12.76 -4.07
N ALA A 215 1.04 -12.17 -2.87
CA ALA A 215 -0.09 -12.03 -1.96
C ALA A 215 -1.21 -11.19 -2.57
N LYS A 216 -0.88 -10.03 -3.14
CA LYS A 216 -1.82 -9.16 -3.86
C LYS A 216 -2.48 -9.89 -5.03
N GLN A 217 -1.71 -10.65 -5.82
CA GLN A 217 -2.26 -11.44 -6.90
C GLN A 217 -3.26 -12.50 -6.40
N LEU A 218 -2.91 -13.26 -5.37
CA LEU A 218 -3.80 -14.30 -4.82
C LEU A 218 -5.11 -13.72 -4.28
N VAL A 219 -5.05 -12.66 -3.46
CA VAL A 219 -6.28 -12.01 -2.96
C VAL A 219 -7.04 -11.27 -4.07
N GLY A 220 -6.32 -10.79 -5.08
CA GLY A 220 -6.82 -10.12 -6.27
C GLY A 220 -7.68 -10.98 -7.18
N LEU A 221 -7.49 -12.30 -7.15
CA LEU A 221 -8.23 -13.24 -7.99
C LEU A 221 -9.70 -13.37 -7.59
N ARG A 222 -10.04 -13.17 -6.30
CA ARG A 222 -11.39 -13.52 -5.78
C ARG A 222 -11.94 -12.59 -4.71
N ASP A 223 -11.10 -11.92 -3.92
CA ASP A 223 -11.53 -11.37 -2.62
C ASP A 223 -11.50 -9.85 -2.54
N VAL A 224 -10.48 -9.20 -3.10
CA VAL A 224 -10.30 -7.74 -3.02
C VAL A 224 -9.64 -7.21 -4.29
N ALA A 225 -10.04 -6.03 -4.76
CA ALA A 225 -9.36 -5.43 -5.91
C ALA A 225 -7.92 -5.02 -5.56
N ILE A 226 -7.04 -5.03 -6.56
CA ILE A 226 -5.67 -4.50 -6.44
C ILE A 226 -5.41 -3.43 -7.53
N ASP A 227 -4.34 -2.66 -7.38
CA ASP A 227 -3.91 -1.65 -8.36
C ASP A 227 -3.27 -2.24 -9.62
N MET A 228 -2.36 -3.21 -9.46
CA MET A 228 -1.68 -3.92 -10.56
C MET A 228 -1.11 -5.27 -10.11
#